data_AF-A0A401PLI4-F1
#
_entry.id   AF-A0A401PLI4-F1
#
_cell.length_a   1.000
_cell.length_b   1.000
_cell.length_c   1.000
_cell.angle_alpha   90.00
_cell.angle_beta   90.00
_cell.angle_gamma   90.00
#
_symmetry.space_group_name_H-M   'P 1'
#
loop_
_entity.id
_entity.type
_entity.pdbx_description
1 polymer ?
#
loop_
_entity_poly.entity_id
_entity_poly.type
_entity_poly.pdbx_seq_one_letter_code
_entity_poly.pdbx_strand_id
1 'polypeptide(L)'
;MVAAGCFSVLLPTLLARLLLAQSTDTSLPFVQPHSCTSSQFYDVSRLECSPCGEALKRGADGLRCVCDVGYAMVDTGSPIAQCSACNKIDQVVSVDKKLCLTCPNCQSCRNDEKIQVVGASPQKILSLPKGCVPCHETFILATNRCTCPPTNLKGGLCFGNTKLPPRAGGLPDSIWYEMHLQASYLACSNVTFSNQTACQLLTNLVVLNVNNLVNGEAYILYSSITPTTNYLPKLFYVDTNIAASLGQTAPDGLSFRKDSQITLKIVKYDARGNFLGWEDVRGGTLQLCPDTQILLDAAYKFGSSYIQTCKLRISDLLSRFPEPVFFELFLLFNDSEGVQKVWPIPVRNLNLDRNDIRAGALRRFFLVDGLTGRRDSLSNPPSSVTYATDVVLRTYLPTRSPTREPPFLLTVQYAQIQDLRAEAQVTFAARYEMSYSVHKRDTDIALGVLGSLAVFIAMLETSSWRRRSGLEFIDVV
;
A
#
# COMPACT_ATOMS: atom_id res chain seq x y z
N MET A 1 20.29 72.13 -2.84
CA MET A 1 21.37 71.25 -3.37
C MET A 1 21.54 70.11 -2.38
N VAL A 2 21.33 68.87 -2.84
CA VAL A 2 21.42 67.59 -2.07
C VAL A 2 20.31 67.49 -0.98
N ALA A 3 19.50 66.43 -0.81
CA ALA A 3 19.66 65.00 -1.05
C ALA A 3 18.33 64.35 -1.46
N ALA A 4 18.36 63.34 -2.33
CA ALA A 4 17.25 62.40 -2.49
C ALA A 4 17.78 61.00 -2.84
N GLY A 5 17.38 60.03 -2.03
CA GLY A 5 17.06 58.67 -2.47
C GLY A 5 18.21 57.69 -2.65
N CYS A 6 18.63 57.05 -1.56
CA CYS A 6 19.29 55.74 -1.61
C CYS A 6 18.28 54.72 -1.07
N PHE A 7 17.65 53.91 -1.93
CA PHE A 7 16.88 52.74 -1.49
C PHE A 7 16.96 51.59 -2.51
N SER A 8 17.54 50.49 -2.03
CA SER A 8 17.20 49.08 -2.33
C SER A 8 17.42 48.50 -3.73
N VAL A 9 18.55 47.79 -3.90
CA VAL A 9 18.78 46.81 -5.00
C VAL A 9 19.21 45.44 -4.45
N LEU A 10 18.81 45.06 -3.23
CA LEU A 10 19.22 43.77 -2.62
C LEU A 10 18.07 42.82 -2.26
N LEU A 11 16.83 43.11 -2.67
CA LEU A 11 15.66 42.30 -2.32
C LEU A 11 15.11 41.31 -3.37
N PRO A 12 15.43 41.33 -4.69
CA PRO A 12 14.79 40.41 -5.61
C PRO A 12 15.52 39.06 -5.78
N THR A 13 16.76 38.91 -5.30
CA THR A 13 17.52 37.65 -5.44
C THR A 13 17.33 36.67 -4.28
N LEU A 14 16.82 37.12 -3.13
CA LEU A 14 16.56 36.26 -1.97
C LEU A 14 15.14 35.65 -1.98
N LEU A 15 14.16 36.31 -2.60
CA LEU A 15 12.80 35.78 -2.75
C LEU A 15 12.66 34.75 -3.88
N ALA A 16 13.57 34.72 -4.86
CA ALA A 16 13.57 33.72 -5.93
C ALA A 16 14.07 32.33 -5.48
N ARG A 17 14.59 32.19 -4.26
CA ARG A 17 15.02 30.90 -3.67
C ARG A 17 14.02 30.29 -2.68
N LEU A 18 12.92 30.97 -2.36
CA LEU A 18 11.93 30.53 -1.35
C LEU A 18 10.59 30.05 -1.92
N LEU A 19 10.49 29.87 -3.25
CA LEU A 19 9.32 29.31 -3.94
C LEU A 19 9.67 28.15 -4.87
N LEU A 20 10.73 27.39 -4.57
CA LEU A 20 10.77 26.00 -4.99
C LEU A 20 9.88 25.24 -4.01
N ALA A 21 8.63 25.01 -4.39
CA ALA A 21 7.85 23.94 -3.78
C ALA A 21 8.70 22.68 -3.88
N GLN A 22 9.21 22.20 -2.74
CA GLN A 22 9.99 20.98 -2.69
C GLN A 22 9.12 19.87 -3.30
N SER A 23 9.53 19.33 -4.44
CA SER A 23 9.05 18.03 -4.89
C SER A 23 9.43 17.05 -3.79
N THR A 24 8.42 16.54 -3.07
CA THR A 24 8.64 15.52 -2.06
C THR A 24 8.54 14.19 -2.77
N ASP A 25 9.62 13.81 -3.46
CA ASP A 25 9.77 12.48 -4.01
C ASP A 25 9.43 11.46 -2.91
N THR A 26 8.43 10.63 -3.16
CA THR A 26 7.94 9.61 -2.21
C THR A 26 8.58 8.24 -2.44
N SER A 27 9.57 8.18 -3.32
CA SER A 27 10.29 6.95 -3.62
C SER A 27 11.06 6.44 -2.42
N LEU A 28 11.07 5.13 -2.27
CA LEU A 28 11.76 4.41 -1.19
C LEU A 28 12.90 3.57 -1.79
N PRO A 29 14.01 3.37 -1.08
CA PRO A 29 14.99 2.35 -1.46
C PRO A 29 14.31 0.99 -1.61
N PHE A 30 14.61 0.26 -2.69
CA PHE A 30 14.05 -1.08 -2.85
C PHE A 30 14.81 -2.06 -1.96
N VAL A 31 14.13 -2.57 -0.93
CA VAL A 31 14.70 -3.53 0.01
C VAL A 31 13.72 -4.68 0.22
N GLN A 32 14.24 -5.90 0.24
CA GLN A 32 13.46 -7.11 0.50
C GLN A 32 13.81 -7.68 1.88
N PRO A 33 12.92 -8.49 2.49
CA PRO A 33 13.17 -9.02 3.83
C PRO A 33 14.55 -9.68 3.96
N HIS A 34 14.94 -10.55 3.03
CA HIS A 34 16.22 -11.25 3.08
C HIS A 34 17.45 -10.33 2.99
N SER A 35 17.29 -9.10 2.51
CA SER A 35 18.37 -8.11 2.38
C SER A 35 18.71 -7.41 3.70
N CYS A 36 17.84 -7.48 4.72
CA CYS A 36 18.14 -6.92 6.04
C CYS A 36 19.30 -7.66 6.72
N THR A 37 20.06 -6.98 7.58
CA THR A 37 21.16 -7.61 8.33
C THR A 37 20.63 -8.52 9.45
N SER A 38 21.51 -9.23 10.17
CA SER A 38 21.13 -10.09 11.29
C SER A 38 20.62 -9.33 12.53
N SER A 39 20.87 -8.02 12.60
CA SER A 39 20.43 -7.13 13.68
C SER A 39 19.26 -6.23 13.27
N GLN A 40 18.62 -6.52 12.13
CA GLN A 40 17.50 -5.75 11.59
C GLN A 40 16.33 -6.68 11.27
N PHE A 41 15.12 -6.14 11.31
CA PHE A 41 13.92 -6.79 10.80
C PHE A 41 13.33 -5.95 9.66
N TYR A 42 12.51 -6.58 8.83
CA TYR A 42 11.80 -5.88 7.76
C TYR A 42 10.48 -5.31 8.29
N ASP A 43 10.37 -3.98 8.40
CA ASP A 43 9.14 -3.30 8.80
C ASP A 43 8.19 -3.23 7.60
N VAL A 44 7.16 -4.07 7.61
CA VAL A 44 6.20 -4.17 6.49
C VAL A 44 5.29 -2.95 6.34
N SER A 45 5.19 -2.08 7.35
CA SER A 45 4.38 -0.86 7.27
C SER A 45 5.12 0.28 6.59
N ARG A 46 6.46 0.26 6.65
CA ARG A 46 7.35 1.25 6.01
C ARG A 46 8.09 0.70 4.79
N LEU A 47 8.10 -0.62 4.62
CA LEU A 47 8.81 -1.35 3.55
C LEU A 47 10.34 -1.17 3.59
N GLU A 48 10.90 -1.03 4.79
CA GLU A 48 12.33 -0.78 5.04
C GLU A 48 12.91 -1.72 6.12
N CYS A 49 14.24 -1.85 6.18
CA CYS A 49 14.89 -2.55 7.29
C CYS A 49 15.00 -1.63 8.51
N SER A 50 14.44 -2.07 9.62
CA SER A 50 14.49 -1.38 10.92
C SER A 50 15.40 -2.13 11.89
N PRO A 51 16.16 -1.42 12.75
CA PRO A 51 17.05 -2.06 13.72
C PRO A 51 16.27 -2.82 14.80
N CYS A 52 16.81 -3.95 15.22
CA CYS A 52 16.46 -4.56 16.50
C CYS A 52 17.11 -3.77 17.64
N GLY A 53 16.41 -3.64 18.76
CA GLY A 53 16.96 -3.01 19.97
C GLY A 53 18.00 -3.88 20.68
N GLU A 54 18.50 -3.41 21.83
CA GLU A 54 19.41 -4.19 22.67
C GLU A 54 18.71 -5.44 23.24
N ALA A 55 19.45 -6.55 23.40
CA ALA A 55 18.94 -7.87 23.82
C ALA A 55 17.91 -8.53 22.86
N LEU A 56 17.85 -8.04 21.63
CA LEU A 56 17.01 -8.55 20.56
C LEU A 56 17.86 -8.95 19.36
N LYS A 57 17.43 -10.02 18.69
CA LYS A 57 17.97 -10.46 17.42
C LYS A 57 16.88 -10.65 16.39
N ARG A 58 17.26 -10.71 15.12
CA ARG A 58 16.33 -10.99 14.04
C ARG A 58 15.69 -12.39 14.18
N GLY A 59 14.38 -12.45 14.00
CA GLY A 59 13.59 -13.68 13.94
C GLY A 59 13.82 -14.47 12.64
N ALA A 60 13.43 -15.75 12.63
CA ALA A 60 13.63 -16.63 11.49
C ALA A 60 12.84 -16.22 10.23
N ASP A 61 11.66 -15.62 10.41
CA ASP A 61 10.84 -15.03 9.34
C ASP A 61 11.44 -13.73 8.78
N GLY A 62 12.35 -13.10 9.53
CA GLY A 62 12.95 -11.82 9.20
C GLY A 62 12.01 -10.62 9.27
N LEU A 63 10.79 -10.79 9.76
CA LEU A 63 9.75 -9.75 9.86
C LEU A 63 9.61 -9.20 11.28
N ARG A 64 10.30 -9.79 12.25
CA ARG A 64 10.29 -9.35 13.65
C ARG A 64 11.63 -9.57 14.33
N CYS A 65 11.85 -8.84 15.41
CA CYS A 65 12.90 -9.07 16.38
C CYS A 65 12.38 -9.96 17.51
N VAL A 66 13.19 -10.94 17.89
CA VAL A 66 12.92 -11.90 18.95
C VAL A 66 13.97 -11.77 20.05
N CYS A 67 13.62 -12.15 21.27
CA CYS A 67 14.53 -12.10 22.40
C CYS A 67 15.78 -12.97 22.20
N ASP A 68 16.92 -12.46 22.69
CA ASP A 68 18.16 -13.21 22.75
C ASP A 68 18.11 -14.39 23.71
N VAL A 69 19.17 -15.21 23.68
CA VAL A 69 19.30 -16.35 24.59
C VAL A 69 19.32 -15.87 26.04
N GLY A 70 18.60 -16.56 26.93
CA GLY A 70 18.48 -16.17 28.35
C GLY A 70 17.32 -15.22 28.67
N TYR A 71 16.55 -14.79 27.66
CA TYR A 71 15.38 -13.92 27.83
C TYR A 71 14.09 -14.64 27.45
N ALA A 72 13.04 -14.42 28.26
CA ALA A 72 11.67 -14.82 27.96
C ALA A 72 10.93 -13.70 27.21
N MET A 73 10.13 -14.08 26.22
CA MET A 73 9.38 -13.21 25.31
C MET A 73 7.93 -13.04 25.74
N VAL A 74 7.44 -11.80 25.65
CA VAL A 74 6.02 -11.49 25.64
C VAL A 74 5.63 -11.11 24.20
N ASP A 75 4.86 -11.97 23.54
CA ASP A 75 4.39 -11.75 22.17
C ASP A 75 3.06 -10.97 22.17
N THR A 76 3.14 -9.67 21.89
CA THR A 76 1.96 -8.81 21.74
C THR A 76 1.50 -8.68 20.27
N GLY A 77 2.16 -9.39 19.36
CA GLY A 77 2.10 -9.16 17.91
C GLY A 77 2.83 -7.90 17.45
N SER A 78 3.62 -7.27 18.32
CA SER A 78 4.60 -6.26 17.94
C SER A 78 5.75 -6.90 17.15
N PRO A 79 6.25 -6.27 16.09
CA PRO A 79 7.48 -6.70 15.40
C PRO A 79 8.71 -6.64 16.31
N ILE A 80 8.66 -5.82 17.36
CA ILE A 80 9.71 -5.74 18.38
C ILE A 80 9.18 -6.42 19.62
N ALA A 81 9.67 -7.64 19.88
CA ALA A 81 9.29 -8.41 21.06
C ALA A 81 9.68 -7.70 22.37
N GLN A 82 8.87 -7.86 23.41
CA GLN A 82 9.23 -7.45 24.76
C GLN A 82 9.94 -8.60 25.47
N CYS A 83 11.10 -8.32 26.08
CA CYS A 83 11.98 -9.34 26.66
C CYS A 83 12.17 -9.13 28.16
N SER A 84 12.12 -10.23 28.91
CA SER A 84 12.41 -10.27 30.33
C SER A 84 13.56 -11.25 30.60
N ALA A 85 14.59 -10.79 31.30
CA ALA A 85 15.77 -11.59 31.56
C ALA A 85 15.52 -12.63 32.66
N CYS A 86 15.92 -13.88 32.42
CA CYS A 86 15.83 -14.94 33.42
C CYS A 86 17.06 -14.88 34.37
N ASN A 87 17.07 -13.90 35.26
CA ASN A 87 18.26 -13.50 36.04
C ASN A 87 18.54 -14.30 37.33
N LYS A 88 17.84 -15.41 37.58
CA LYS A 88 18.11 -16.24 38.78
C LYS A 88 19.04 -17.39 38.41
N ILE A 89 19.95 -17.72 39.33
CA ILE A 89 20.99 -18.78 39.17
C ILE A 89 20.37 -20.12 38.73
N ASP A 90 19.14 -20.39 39.15
CA ASP A 90 18.41 -21.61 38.82
C ASP A 90 17.31 -21.38 37.77
N GLN A 91 17.38 -20.37 36.90
CA GLN A 91 16.34 -20.14 35.88
C GLN A 91 16.80 -20.44 34.46
N VAL A 92 15.98 -21.19 33.73
CA VAL A 92 16.16 -21.50 32.31
C VAL A 92 14.96 -21.02 31.49
N VAL A 93 15.22 -20.58 30.26
CA VAL A 93 14.14 -20.19 29.34
C VAL A 93 13.43 -21.46 28.86
N SER A 94 12.10 -21.45 28.93
CA SER A 94 11.21 -22.48 28.37
C SER A 94 11.43 -22.69 26.86
N VAL A 95 11.06 -23.87 26.36
CA VAL A 95 11.25 -24.25 24.93
C VAL A 95 10.47 -23.33 23.98
N ASP A 96 9.30 -22.88 24.39
CA ASP A 96 8.48 -21.90 23.65
C ASP A 96 8.97 -20.45 23.82
N LYS A 97 10.02 -20.25 24.65
CA LYS A 97 10.66 -18.98 24.97
C LYS A 97 9.75 -17.96 25.67
N LYS A 98 8.62 -18.38 26.23
CA LYS A 98 7.64 -17.45 26.84
C LYS A 98 7.81 -17.28 28.34
N LEU A 99 8.41 -18.26 29.00
CA LEU A 99 8.52 -18.33 30.47
C LEU A 99 9.96 -18.56 30.93
N CYS A 100 10.33 -17.95 32.06
CA CYS A 100 11.51 -18.31 32.84
C CYS A 100 11.10 -19.40 33.85
N LEU A 101 11.69 -20.59 33.74
CA LEU A 101 11.40 -21.75 34.58
C LEU A 101 12.51 -21.92 35.62
N THR A 102 12.15 -22.13 36.88
CA THR A 102 13.13 -22.43 37.93
C THR A 102 13.47 -23.93 37.91
N CYS A 103 14.74 -24.27 37.70
CA CYS A 103 15.30 -25.62 37.70
C CYS A 103 16.38 -25.74 38.79
N PRO A 104 16.03 -26.21 40.00
CA PRO A 104 16.95 -26.29 41.13
C PRO A 104 18.11 -27.29 40.99
N ASN A 105 18.20 -28.08 39.90
CA ASN A 105 19.26 -29.08 39.65
C ASN A 105 19.48 -29.33 38.14
N CYS A 106 19.50 -28.29 37.31
CA CYS A 106 19.81 -28.45 35.89
C CYS A 106 21.32 -28.61 35.68
N GLN A 107 21.81 -29.85 35.72
CA GLN A 107 23.09 -30.18 35.08
C GLN A 107 22.94 -29.89 33.58
N SER A 108 23.81 -29.04 33.03
CA SER A 108 23.83 -28.72 31.59
C SER A 108 23.73 -30.02 30.78
N CYS A 109 22.61 -30.20 30.06
CA CYS A 109 22.46 -31.31 29.13
C CYS A 109 23.56 -31.20 28.08
N ARG A 110 24.44 -32.20 28.04
CA ARG A 110 25.49 -32.31 27.03
C ARG A 110 24.86 -32.98 25.81
N ASN A 111 24.81 -32.25 24.69
CA ASN A 111 24.26 -32.62 23.37
C ASN A 111 22.72 -32.67 23.30
N ASP A 112 22.13 -31.84 22.41
CA ASP A 112 20.82 -31.89 21.72
C ASP A 112 19.54 -32.48 22.38
N GLU A 113 19.56 -32.81 23.67
CA GLU A 113 18.38 -33.26 24.41
C GLU A 113 17.65 -32.06 25.02
N LYS A 114 16.43 -31.82 24.53
CA LYS A 114 15.54 -30.76 25.05
C LYS A 114 14.89 -31.22 26.34
N ILE A 115 15.12 -30.51 27.44
CA ILE A 115 14.40 -30.70 28.71
C ILE A 115 12.93 -30.33 28.49
N GLN A 116 12.02 -31.30 28.49
CA GLN A 116 10.60 -31.06 28.67
C GLN A 116 10.33 -30.82 30.16
N VAL A 117 10.17 -29.56 30.54
CA VAL A 117 9.64 -29.23 31.87
C VAL A 117 8.13 -29.39 31.84
N VAL A 118 7.65 -30.56 32.26
CA VAL A 118 6.26 -30.73 32.68
C VAL A 118 6.08 -29.95 33.98
N GLY A 119 5.09 -29.06 34.00
CA GLY A 119 4.90 -27.99 34.98
C GLY A 119 5.32 -28.33 36.42
N ALA A 120 6.21 -27.50 36.97
CA ALA A 120 6.59 -27.59 38.38
C ALA A 120 5.80 -26.56 39.19
N SER A 121 4.72 -27.00 39.83
CA SER A 121 4.47 -26.62 41.21
C SER A 121 5.08 -27.72 42.09
N PRO A 122 5.87 -27.41 43.13
CA PRO A 122 6.55 -28.42 43.92
C PRO A 122 5.55 -28.98 44.93
N GLN A 123 4.73 -29.93 44.48
CA GLN A 123 4.29 -31.10 45.26
C GLN A 123 3.25 -31.87 44.45
N LYS A 124 3.59 -33.15 44.18
CA LYS A 124 2.66 -34.23 43.80
C LYS A 124 2.21 -34.24 42.33
N ILE A 125 3.07 -34.76 41.45
CA ILE A 125 2.66 -35.24 40.12
C ILE A 125 2.15 -36.67 40.28
N LEU A 126 0.83 -36.81 40.39
CA LEU A 126 0.14 -38.03 40.00
C LEU A 126 -0.98 -37.61 39.04
N SER A 127 -0.80 -37.95 37.76
CA SER A 127 -1.79 -37.85 36.68
C SER A 127 -2.52 -36.50 36.53
N LEU A 128 -1.96 -35.55 35.76
CA LEU A 128 -2.77 -34.51 35.12
C LEU A 128 -3.22 -35.02 33.73
N PRO A 129 -4.53 -35.20 33.48
CA PRO A 129 -5.04 -35.45 32.14
C PRO A 129 -5.08 -34.13 31.37
N LYS A 130 -4.45 -34.11 30.19
CA LYS A 130 -4.41 -33.00 29.20
C LYS A 130 -3.54 -31.81 29.64
N GLY A 131 -2.44 -31.59 28.92
CA GLY A 131 -1.42 -30.59 29.21
C GLY A 131 -1.95 -29.16 29.26
N CYS A 132 -1.44 -28.39 30.23
CA CYS A 132 -1.72 -26.95 30.33
C CYS A 132 -1.03 -26.21 29.18
N VAL A 133 -1.77 -25.37 28.46
CA VAL A 133 -1.21 -24.44 27.46
C VAL A 133 -1.09 -23.05 28.06
N PRO A 134 -0.04 -22.29 27.72
CA PRO A 134 0.08 -20.90 28.16
C PRO A 134 -1.09 -20.08 27.61
N CYS A 135 -1.57 -19.16 28.44
CA CYS A 135 -2.67 -18.29 28.09
C CYS A 135 -2.19 -17.21 27.13
N HIS A 136 -3.08 -16.76 26.25
CA HIS A 136 -2.75 -15.72 25.30
C HIS A 136 -2.33 -14.44 26.06
N GLU A 137 -1.27 -13.78 25.58
CA GLU A 137 -0.57 -12.70 26.27
C GLU A 137 -1.50 -11.54 26.62
N THR A 138 -2.46 -11.24 25.74
CA THR A 138 -3.48 -10.20 25.97
C THR A 138 -4.34 -10.46 27.21
N PHE A 139 -4.62 -11.72 27.57
CA PHE A 139 -5.40 -12.06 28.77
C PHE A 139 -4.60 -11.78 30.04
N ILE A 140 -3.32 -12.15 30.04
CA ILE A 140 -2.41 -11.89 31.16
C ILE A 140 -2.17 -10.39 31.31
N LEU A 141 -1.93 -9.66 30.22
CA LEU A 141 -1.72 -8.21 30.26
C LEU A 141 -2.96 -7.44 30.73
N ALA A 142 -4.17 -7.88 30.35
CA ALA A 142 -5.40 -7.20 30.71
C ALA A 142 -5.93 -7.56 32.11
N THR A 143 -5.78 -8.82 32.54
CA THR A 143 -6.47 -9.34 33.74
C THR A 143 -5.57 -10.10 34.71
N ASN A 144 -4.32 -10.38 34.34
CA ASN A 144 -3.40 -11.28 35.03
C ASN A 144 -3.98 -12.70 35.25
N ARG A 145 -4.95 -13.11 34.40
CA ARG A 145 -5.65 -14.39 34.44
C ARG A 145 -5.90 -14.89 33.02
N CYS A 146 -6.19 -16.18 32.90
CA CYS A 146 -6.55 -16.82 31.62
C CYS A 146 -8.02 -16.66 31.24
N THR A 147 -8.73 -15.78 31.94
CA THR A 147 -10.17 -15.56 31.79
C THR A 147 -10.41 -14.09 31.52
N CYS A 148 -11.14 -13.78 30.45
CA CYS A 148 -11.49 -12.41 30.09
C CYS A 148 -12.98 -12.15 30.36
N PRO A 149 -13.34 -11.05 31.04
CA PRO A 149 -14.74 -10.62 31.14
C PRO A 149 -15.36 -10.41 29.75
N PRO A 150 -16.64 -10.76 29.51
CA PRO A 150 -17.27 -10.60 28.20
C PRO A 150 -17.23 -9.16 27.64
N THR A 151 -17.27 -8.16 28.52
CA THR A 151 -17.15 -6.73 28.15
C THR A 151 -15.80 -6.36 27.55
N ASN A 152 -14.76 -7.12 27.92
CA ASN A 152 -13.35 -6.88 27.59
C ASN A 152 -12.85 -7.77 26.45
N LEU A 153 -13.59 -8.84 26.15
CA LEU A 153 -13.29 -9.75 25.06
C LEU A 153 -13.75 -9.17 23.73
N LYS A 154 -12.82 -9.04 22.78
CA LYS A 154 -13.07 -8.58 21.41
C LYS A 154 -12.24 -9.41 20.44
N GLY A 155 -12.89 -10.05 19.47
CA GLY A 155 -12.22 -10.87 18.45
C GLY A 155 -11.28 -11.95 19.00
N GLY A 156 -11.65 -12.56 20.13
CA GLY A 156 -10.82 -13.56 20.81
C GLY A 156 -9.63 -13.01 21.61
N LEU A 157 -9.44 -11.69 21.66
CA LEU A 157 -8.41 -11.01 22.45
C LEU A 157 -9.03 -10.29 23.66
N CYS A 158 -8.27 -10.17 24.75
CA CYS A 158 -8.71 -9.48 25.95
C CYS A 158 -8.07 -8.10 26.07
N PHE A 159 -8.87 -7.07 26.32
CA PHE A 159 -8.39 -5.69 26.45
C PHE A 159 -8.80 -5.10 27.80
N GLY A 160 -7.87 -4.41 28.48
CA GLY A 160 -8.18 -3.69 29.71
C GLY A 160 -9.07 -2.47 29.48
N ASN A 161 -8.93 -1.83 28.31
CA ASN A 161 -9.75 -0.70 27.88
C ASN A 161 -10.35 -1.01 26.50
N THR A 162 -11.68 -1.07 26.43
CA THR A 162 -12.45 -1.31 25.19
C THR A 162 -13.20 -0.08 24.70
N LYS A 163 -12.87 1.12 25.20
CA LYS A 163 -13.51 2.36 24.76
C LYS A 163 -13.22 2.60 23.27
N LEU A 164 -14.28 2.65 22.50
CA LEU A 164 -14.26 3.04 21.09
C LEU A 164 -14.52 4.55 20.97
N PRO A 165 -14.09 5.18 19.87
CA PRO A 165 -14.50 6.53 19.52
C PRO A 165 -16.03 6.67 19.52
N PRO A 166 -16.57 7.83 19.92
CA PRO A 166 -18.02 8.02 20.10
C PRO A 166 -18.82 8.02 18.79
N ARG A 167 -18.15 8.16 17.64
CA ARG A 167 -18.80 8.21 16.33
C ARG A 167 -18.89 6.80 15.73
N ALA A 168 -20.10 6.27 15.61
CA ALA A 168 -20.36 5.05 14.85
C ALA A 168 -20.61 5.39 13.38
N GLY A 169 -20.01 4.62 12.48
CA GLY A 169 -20.24 4.68 11.03
C GLY A 169 -21.18 3.57 10.57
N GLY A 170 -21.39 3.47 9.26
CA GLY A 170 -22.06 2.31 8.69
C GLY A 170 -21.16 1.08 8.78
N LEU A 171 -21.66 -0.02 9.36
CA LEU A 171 -20.99 -1.31 9.37
C LEU A 171 -21.62 -2.23 8.33
N PRO A 172 -20.84 -2.91 7.48
CA PRO A 172 -21.37 -3.97 6.62
C PRO A 172 -21.95 -5.10 7.47
N ASP A 173 -23.08 -5.66 7.03
CA ASP A 173 -23.65 -6.89 7.60
C ASP A 173 -22.76 -8.10 7.24
N SER A 174 -21.72 -8.30 8.07
CA SER A 174 -20.62 -9.21 7.81
C SER A 174 -20.00 -9.76 9.09
N ILE A 175 -19.97 -11.09 9.22
CA ILE A 175 -19.33 -11.76 10.37
C ILE A 175 -17.82 -11.45 10.43
N TRP A 176 -17.18 -11.17 9.28
CA TRP A 176 -15.77 -10.80 9.22
C TRP A 176 -15.48 -9.50 9.97
N TYR A 177 -16.34 -8.49 9.81
CA TYR A 177 -16.21 -7.22 10.52
C TYR A 177 -16.51 -7.37 12.00
N GLU A 178 -17.55 -8.11 12.36
CA GLU A 178 -17.91 -8.39 13.75
C GLU A 178 -16.77 -9.07 14.52
N MET A 179 -16.14 -10.07 13.91
CA MET A 179 -15.05 -10.82 14.53
C MET A 179 -13.75 -10.02 14.66
N HIS A 180 -13.43 -9.16 13.69
CA HIS A 180 -12.08 -8.60 13.58
C HIS A 180 -11.97 -7.10 13.83
N LEU A 181 -12.99 -6.29 13.55
CA LEU A 181 -12.84 -4.84 13.48
C LEU A 181 -12.43 -4.19 14.81
N GLN A 182 -13.16 -4.47 15.88
CA GLN A 182 -12.89 -3.87 17.18
C GLN A 182 -11.56 -4.35 17.75
N ALA A 183 -11.26 -5.65 17.58
CA ALA A 183 -10.01 -6.25 18.06
C ALA A 183 -8.78 -5.68 17.32
N SER A 184 -8.86 -5.53 15.99
CA SER A 184 -7.78 -4.96 15.19
C SER A 184 -7.52 -3.49 15.55
N TYR A 185 -8.59 -2.71 15.76
CA TYR A 185 -8.46 -1.33 16.24
C TYR A 185 -7.80 -1.24 17.62
N LEU A 186 -8.26 -2.01 18.60
CA LEU A 186 -7.74 -1.95 19.97
C LEU A 186 -6.28 -2.45 20.05
N ALA A 187 -5.93 -3.49 19.30
CA ALA A 187 -4.56 -4.01 19.26
C ALA A 187 -3.59 -3.10 18.48
N CYS A 188 -4.07 -2.38 17.47
CA CYS A 188 -3.26 -1.42 16.72
C CYS A 188 -3.06 -0.10 17.48
N SER A 189 -4.13 0.49 18.01
CA SER A 189 -4.11 1.82 18.64
C SER A 189 -3.39 1.85 19.99
N ASN A 190 -3.31 0.72 20.68
CA ASN A 190 -2.70 0.65 22.00
C ASN A 190 -1.20 0.38 21.90
N VAL A 191 -0.41 1.36 22.34
CA VAL A 191 1.06 1.33 22.36
C VAL A 191 1.63 0.12 23.09
N THR A 192 0.92 -0.40 24.11
CA THR A 192 1.33 -1.61 24.85
C THR A 192 1.42 -2.83 23.93
N PHE A 193 0.51 -2.94 22.96
CA PHE A 193 0.51 -4.03 22.00
C PHE A 193 1.33 -3.71 20.76
N SER A 194 1.21 -2.48 20.23
CA SER A 194 1.86 -2.03 18.98
C SER A 194 1.81 -3.09 17.88
N ASN A 195 0.64 -3.73 17.72
CA ASN A 195 0.52 -4.95 16.92
C ASN A 195 0.45 -4.61 15.43
N GLN A 196 1.53 -4.92 14.69
CA GLN A 196 1.65 -4.57 13.27
C GLN A 196 0.60 -5.27 12.42
N THR A 197 0.38 -6.56 12.64
CA THR A 197 -0.61 -7.36 11.89
C THR A 197 -2.02 -6.84 12.12
N ALA A 198 -2.35 -6.43 13.36
CA ALA A 198 -3.63 -5.81 13.67
C ALA A 198 -3.81 -4.46 12.96
N CYS A 199 -2.76 -3.63 12.85
CA CYS A 199 -2.80 -2.39 12.08
C CYS A 199 -3.02 -2.66 10.58
N GLN A 200 -2.35 -3.68 10.03
CA GLN A 200 -2.53 -4.09 8.64
C GLN A 200 -3.96 -4.62 8.38
N LEU A 201 -4.50 -5.44 9.29
CA LEU A 201 -5.88 -5.93 9.25
C LEU A 201 -6.90 -4.79 9.30
N LEU A 202 -6.70 -3.81 10.19
CA LEU A 202 -7.56 -2.64 10.27
C LEU A 202 -7.58 -1.89 8.93
N THR A 203 -6.41 -1.64 8.33
CA THR A 203 -6.32 -1.00 7.02
C THR A 203 -7.00 -1.82 5.92
N ASN A 204 -6.89 -3.15 5.94
CA ASN A 204 -7.60 -4.03 5.00
C ASN A 204 -9.13 -3.90 5.14
N LEU A 205 -9.64 -3.91 6.37
CA LEU A 205 -11.07 -3.72 6.66
C LEU A 205 -11.60 -2.38 6.15
N VAL A 206 -10.77 -1.32 6.16
CA VAL A 206 -11.13 -0.03 5.57
C VAL A 206 -11.28 -0.15 4.05
N VAL A 207 -10.30 -0.79 3.38
CA VAL A 207 -10.25 -0.91 1.92
C VAL A 207 -11.39 -1.80 1.37
N LEU A 208 -11.83 -2.81 2.12
CA LEU A 208 -12.93 -3.70 1.73
C LEU A 208 -14.28 -2.97 1.57
N ASN A 209 -14.49 -1.83 2.25
CA ASN A 209 -15.70 -1.04 2.12
C ASN A 209 -15.65 -0.12 0.89
N VAL A 210 -15.73 -0.72 -0.31
CA VAL A 210 -15.45 -0.05 -1.59
C VAL A 210 -16.42 1.08 -1.95
N ASN A 211 -17.64 1.08 -1.41
CA ASN A 211 -18.70 2.06 -1.76
C ASN A 211 -18.89 3.14 -0.70
N ASN A 212 -18.50 2.89 0.55
CA ASN A 212 -18.73 3.81 1.66
C ASN A 212 -17.55 3.86 2.62
N LEU A 213 -16.35 3.99 2.07
CA LEU A 213 -15.10 3.99 2.84
C LEU A 213 -15.13 5.06 3.95
N VAL A 214 -15.35 6.33 3.61
CA VAL A 214 -15.19 7.46 4.56
C VAL A 214 -16.25 7.51 5.66
N ASN A 215 -17.48 7.04 5.41
CA ASN A 215 -18.52 6.98 6.44
C ASN A 215 -18.62 5.58 7.09
N GLY A 216 -17.76 4.65 6.69
CA GLY A 216 -17.68 3.32 7.27
C GLY A 216 -17.08 3.36 8.67
N GLU A 217 -17.59 2.53 9.58
CA GLU A 217 -17.08 2.46 10.95
C GLU A 217 -15.58 2.14 10.99
N ALA A 218 -15.11 1.25 10.10
CA ALA A 218 -13.70 0.91 10.00
C ALA A 218 -12.79 2.11 9.70
N TYR A 219 -13.21 3.00 8.80
CA TYR A 219 -12.46 4.21 8.49
C TYR A 219 -12.47 5.19 9.66
N ILE A 220 -13.61 5.35 10.34
CA ILE A 220 -13.70 6.21 11.52
C ILE A 220 -12.74 5.73 12.61
N LEU A 221 -12.71 4.41 12.87
CA LEU A 221 -11.75 3.80 13.80
C LEU A 221 -10.31 4.05 13.36
N TYR A 222 -9.97 3.75 12.10
CA TYR A 222 -8.63 4.01 11.54
C TYR A 222 -8.22 5.48 11.69
N SER A 223 -9.10 6.42 11.33
CA SER A 223 -8.82 7.87 11.36
C SER A 223 -8.72 8.44 12.78
N SER A 224 -9.25 7.73 13.78
CA SER A 224 -9.13 8.12 15.19
C SER A 224 -7.79 7.74 15.82
N ILE A 225 -7.00 6.88 15.16
CA ILE A 225 -5.67 6.50 15.60
C ILE A 225 -4.70 7.65 15.32
N THR A 226 -3.90 8.00 16.32
CA THR A 226 -2.86 9.03 16.17
C THR A 226 -1.88 8.64 15.06
N PRO A 227 -1.57 9.53 14.09
CA PRO A 227 -0.65 9.22 12.99
C PRO A 227 0.77 8.79 13.40
N THR A 228 1.18 9.09 14.64
CA THR A 228 2.46 8.67 15.23
C THR A 228 2.46 7.24 15.76
N THR A 229 1.32 6.54 15.70
CA THR A 229 1.21 5.14 16.13
C THR A 229 2.10 4.27 15.27
N ASN A 230 2.95 3.47 15.92
CA ASN A 230 3.87 2.59 15.22
C ASN A 230 3.12 1.59 14.34
N TYR A 231 3.70 1.29 13.17
CA TYR A 231 3.22 0.28 12.24
C TYR A 231 1.82 0.51 11.63
N LEU A 232 1.16 1.64 11.87
CA LEU A 232 -0.07 2.00 11.15
C LEU A 232 0.26 2.31 9.68
N PRO A 233 -0.20 1.50 8.71
CA PRO A 233 0.07 1.76 7.30
C PRO A 233 -0.73 2.98 6.83
N LYS A 234 -0.12 3.88 6.08
CA LYS A 234 -0.87 4.99 5.47
C LYS A 234 -1.93 4.43 4.50
N LEU A 235 -3.16 4.93 4.61
CA LEU A 235 -4.25 4.56 3.72
C LEU A 235 -4.18 5.29 2.36
N PHE A 236 -3.85 6.58 2.40
CA PHE A 236 -3.72 7.44 1.24
C PHE A 236 -2.26 7.84 0.99
N TYR A 237 -1.92 8.14 -0.26
CA TYR A 237 -0.60 8.69 -0.61
C TYR A 237 -0.44 10.16 -0.26
N VAL A 238 -1.54 10.92 -0.31
CA VAL A 238 -1.58 12.33 0.03
C VAL A 238 -2.73 12.56 0.99
N ASP A 239 -2.42 13.06 2.19
CA ASP A 239 -3.37 13.26 3.29
C ASP A 239 -4.29 14.48 3.09
N THR A 240 -4.07 15.26 2.03
CA THR A 240 -4.83 16.47 1.71
C THR A 240 -5.49 16.37 0.34
N ASN A 241 -6.58 17.13 0.14
CA ASN A 241 -7.49 17.15 -1.02
C ASN A 241 -6.89 17.55 -2.38
N ILE A 242 -5.63 17.24 -2.61
CA ILE A 242 -4.89 17.78 -3.73
C ILE A 242 -4.59 16.62 -4.68
N ALA A 243 -5.62 16.21 -5.44
CA ALA A 243 -5.40 15.55 -6.72
C ALA A 243 -4.40 16.32 -7.60
N ALA A 244 -4.20 17.62 -7.32
CA ALA A 244 -3.23 18.50 -7.95
C ALA A 244 -1.75 18.34 -7.51
N SER A 245 -1.41 17.45 -6.56
CA SER A 245 0.00 17.24 -6.12
C SER A 245 0.49 15.81 -6.28
N LEU A 246 -0.33 14.88 -6.79
CA LEU A 246 0.09 13.50 -7.04
C LEU A 246 1.22 13.42 -8.08
N GLY A 247 1.25 14.32 -9.07
CA GLY A 247 2.38 14.42 -9.99
C GLY A 247 3.69 14.87 -9.34
N GLN A 248 3.63 15.56 -8.19
CA GLN A 248 4.81 16.06 -7.47
C GLN A 248 5.46 14.99 -6.59
N THR A 249 4.77 13.87 -6.34
CA THR A 249 5.31 12.76 -5.53
C THR A 249 6.13 11.78 -6.36
N ALA A 250 6.09 11.91 -7.69
CA ALA A 250 6.81 11.07 -8.63
C ALA A 250 8.29 11.44 -8.72
N PRO A 251 9.18 10.46 -8.94
CA PRO A 251 10.60 10.72 -9.10
C PRO A 251 10.87 11.49 -10.40
N ASP A 252 11.84 12.39 -10.33
CA ASP A 252 12.34 13.12 -11.50
C ASP A 252 13.20 12.20 -12.37
N GLY A 253 13.26 12.50 -13.68
CA GLY A 253 14.18 11.81 -14.60
C GLY A 253 13.74 10.42 -15.08
N LEU A 254 12.50 10.01 -14.83
CA LEU A 254 11.95 8.77 -15.40
C LEU A 254 12.02 8.81 -16.93
N SER A 255 12.68 7.79 -17.51
CA SER A 255 12.83 7.66 -18.96
C SER A 255 12.54 6.22 -19.38
N PHE A 256 11.70 6.08 -20.40
CA PHE A 256 11.32 4.79 -20.96
C PHE A 256 11.55 4.80 -22.46
N ARG A 257 12.12 3.70 -22.97
CA ARG A 257 12.21 3.47 -24.42
C ARG A 257 10.91 2.87 -24.92
N LYS A 258 10.57 3.13 -26.18
CA LYS A 258 9.46 2.43 -26.83
C LYS A 258 9.68 0.91 -26.71
N ASP A 259 8.61 0.18 -26.40
CA ASP A 259 8.60 -1.28 -26.26
C ASP A 259 9.47 -1.83 -25.11
N SER A 260 9.99 -0.97 -24.24
CA SER A 260 10.68 -1.39 -23.02
C SER A 260 9.70 -1.89 -21.97
N GLN A 261 10.14 -2.86 -21.16
CA GLN A 261 9.30 -3.39 -20.09
C GLN A 261 9.24 -2.38 -18.93
N ILE A 262 8.01 -2.00 -18.54
CA ILE A 262 7.79 -1.25 -17.31
C ILE A 262 7.97 -2.25 -16.16
N THR A 263 8.95 -2.01 -15.30
CA THR A 263 9.22 -2.91 -14.17
C THR A 263 8.33 -2.54 -13.00
N LEU A 264 7.21 -3.25 -12.86
CA LEU A 264 6.24 -3.06 -11.80
C LEU A 264 6.42 -4.14 -10.72
N LYS A 265 6.28 -3.71 -9.46
CA LYS A 265 6.35 -4.57 -8.28
C LYS A 265 5.07 -4.42 -7.47
N ILE A 266 4.62 -5.49 -6.86
CA ILE A 266 3.54 -5.45 -5.88
C ILE A 266 4.01 -5.96 -4.52
N VAL A 267 3.45 -5.39 -3.46
CA VAL A 267 3.46 -5.98 -2.13
C VAL A 267 2.11 -6.63 -1.88
N LYS A 268 2.12 -7.86 -1.36
CA LYS A 268 0.91 -8.62 -1.06
C LYS A 268 0.66 -8.74 0.44
N TYR A 269 -0.59 -8.60 0.83
CA TYR A 269 -1.07 -8.91 2.19
C TYR A 269 -2.29 -9.83 2.11
N ASP A 270 -2.41 -10.76 3.05
CA ASP A 270 -3.64 -11.53 3.21
C ASP A 270 -4.74 -10.72 3.91
N ALA A 271 -5.95 -11.27 3.98
CA ALA A 271 -7.08 -10.65 4.65
C ALA A 271 -6.81 -10.31 6.13
N ARG A 272 -6.00 -11.12 6.82
CA ARG A 272 -5.66 -11.01 8.24
C ARG A 272 -4.55 -9.99 8.52
N GLY A 273 -3.99 -9.36 7.48
CA GLY A 273 -2.93 -8.37 7.61
C GLY A 273 -1.51 -8.94 7.61
N ASN A 274 -1.34 -10.23 7.31
CA ASN A 274 0.00 -10.82 7.19
C ASN A 274 0.63 -10.40 5.86
N PHE A 275 1.92 -10.07 5.91
CA PHE A 275 2.72 -9.80 4.72
C PHE A 275 3.06 -11.10 3.99
N LEU A 276 2.70 -11.18 2.70
CA LEU A 276 2.92 -12.35 1.87
C LEU A 276 4.18 -12.24 1.01
N GLY A 277 4.74 -11.03 0.85
CA GLY A 277 5.96 -10.81 0.08
C GLY A 277 5.83 -9.80 -1.05
N TRP A 278 6.98 -9.49 -1.64
CA TRP A 278 7.11 -8.79 -2.91
C TRP A 278 6.92 -9.76 -4.07
N GLU A 279 6.27 -9.32 -5.14
CA GLU A 279 6.12 -10.07 -6.38
C GLU A 279 6.32 -9.15 -7.59
N ASP A 280 6.90 -9.68 -8.66
CA ASP A 280 6.93 -9.01 -9.96
C ASP A 280 5.54 -9.03 -10.59
N VAL A 281 5.10 -7.88 -11.08
CA VAL A 281 3.88 -7.83 -11.89
C VAL A 281 4.20 -8.38 -13.27
N ARG A 282 3.76 -9.62 -13.53
CA ARG A 282 3.93 -10.31 -14.80
C ARG A 282 2.70 -11.14 -15.13
N GLY A 283 2.36 -11.21 -16.39
CA GLY A 283 1.24 -11.98 -16.88
C GLY A 283 -0.06 -11.63 -16.16
N GLY A 284 -0.68 -12.64 -15.56
CA GLY A 284 -1.98 -12.53 -14.89
C GLY A 284 -1.98 -11.91 -13.49
N THR A 285 -0.85 -11.38 -12.98
CA THR A 285 -0.77 -10.87 -11.59
C THR A 285 -1.90 -9.89 -11.24
N LEU A 286 -2.21 -8.95 -12.15
CA LEU A 286 -3.29 -7.97 -11.97
C LEU A 286 -4.51 -8.22 -12.87
N GLN A 287 -4.48 -9.28 -13.68
CA GLN A 287 -5.47 -9.55 -14.72
C GLN A 287 -6.30 -10.77 -14.34
N LEU A 288 -7.60 -10.58 -14.16
CA LEU A 288 -8.51 -11.68 -13.81
C LEU A 288 -8.73 -12.65 -14.99
N CYS A 289 -8.70 -12.12 -16.21
CA CYS A 289 -8.85 -12.90 -17.44
C CYS A 289 -7.65 -13.82 -17.67
N PRO A 290 -7.86 -15.13 -17.86
CA PRO A 290 -6.78 -16.05 -18.22
C PRO A 290 -6.39 -15.85 -19.68
N ASP A 291 -5.09 -15.92 -19.96
CA ASP A 291 -4.52 -15.94 -21.31
C ASP A 291 -3.07 -16.43 -21.25
N THR A 292 -2.39 -16.48 -22.39
CA THR A 292 -0.95 -16.77 -22.46
C THR A 292 -0.14 -15.66 -21.80
N GLN A 293 0.94 -16.05 -21.13
CA GLN A 293 1.86 -15.12 -20.47
C GLN A 293 2.33 -14.00 -21.40
N ILE A 294 2.61 -14.30 -22.67
CA ILE A 294 3.07 -13.34 -23.69
C ILE A 294 2.03 -12.24 -23.94
N LEU A 295 0.75 -12.62 -24.08
CA LEU A 295 -0.33 -11.66 -24.31
C LEU A 295 -0.60 -10.82 -23.07
N LEU A 296 -0.62 -11.44 -21.89
CA LEU A 296 -0.81 -10.74 -20.64
C LEU A 296 0.34 -9.77 -20.34
N ASP A 297 1.60 -10.16 -20.60
CA ASP A 297 2.78 -9.30 -20.41
C ASP A 297 2.82 -8.10 -21.37
N ALA A 298 2.07 -8.12 -22.48
CA ALA A 298 1.97 -6.98 -23.39
C ALA A 298 1.38 -5.73 -22.70
N ALA A 299 0.58 -5.93 -21.65
CA ALA A 299 0.01 -4.85 -20.85
C ALA A 299 1.06 -3.99 -20.11
N TYR A 300 2.26 -4.53 -19.92
CA TYR A 300 3.34 -3.89 -19.16
C TYR A 300 4.49 -3.40 -20.06
N LYS A 301 4.28 -3.40 -21.38
CA LYS A 301 5.23 -2.81 -22.35
C LYS A 301 4.94 -1.33 -22.54
N PHE A 302 5.96 -0.51 -22.37
CA PHE A 302 5.87 0.92 -22.51
C PHE A 302 5.53 1.33 -23.96
N GLY A 303 4.49 2.14 -24.12
CA GLY A 303 4.03 2.67 -25.41
C GLY A 303 3.04 1.78 -26.17
N SER A 304 2.55 0.69 -25.57
CA SER A 304 1.55 -0.20 -26.17
C SER A 304 0.23 -0.15 -25.42
N SER A 305 -0.85 0.30 -26.07
CA SER A 305 -2.19 0.20 -25.48
C SER A 305 -2.63 -1.27 -25.43
N TYR A 306 -3.22 -1.65 -24.31
CA TYR A 306 -3.71 -3.02 -24.07
C TYR A 306 -5.13 -2.97 -23.53
N ILE A 307 -5.97 -3.88 -23.98
CA ILE A 307 -7.29 -4.11 -23.40
C ILE A 307 -7.62 -5.59 -23.50
N GLN A 308 -8.07 -6.15 -22.39
CA GLN A 308 -8.54 -7.51 -22.32
C GLN A 308 -9.83 -7.54 -21.52
N THR A 309 -10.87 -8.13 -22.12
CA THR A 309 -12.19 -8.28 -21.51
C THR A 309 -12.64 -9.72 -21.66
N CYS A 310 -13.15 -10.32 -20.59
CA CYS A 310 -13.70 -11.67 -20.60
C CYS A 310 -14.88 -11.78 -19.63
N LYS A 311 -15.60 -12.90 -19.73
CA LYS A 311 -16.64 -13.28 -18.76
C LYS A 311 -16.14 -14.42 -17.89
N LEU A 312 -16.32 -14.30 -16.58
CA LEU A 312 -15.89 -15.29 -15.60
C LEU A 312 -17.08 -15.65 -14.71
N ARG A 313 -17.20 -16.93 -14.34
CA ARG A 313 -18.20 -17.35 -13.34
C ARG A 313 -17.73 -16.94 -11.95
N ILE A 314 -18.65 -16.44 -11.13
CA ILE A 314 -18.34 -16.01 -9.76
C ILE A 314 -17.84 -17.18 -8.89
N SER A 315 -18.37 -18.39 -9.10
CA SER A 315 -17.86 -19.62 -8.46
C SER A 315 -16.37 -19.85 -8.71
N ASP A 316 -15.91 -19.57 -9.93
CA ASP A 316 -14.53 -19.83 -10.34
C ASP A 316 -13.60 -18.76 -9.76
N LEU A 317 -14.08 -17.51 -9.66
CA LEU A 317 -13.38 -16.43 -8.95
C LEU A 317 -13.20 -16.76 -7.47
N LEU A 318 -14.24 -17.23 -6.77
CA LEU A 318 -14.15 -17.62 -5.36
C LEU A 318 -13.24 -18.84 -5.15
N SER A 319 -13.18 -19.75 -6.12
CA SER A 319 -12.28 -20.91 -6.05
C SER A 319 -10.82 -20.50 -6.25
N ARG A 320 -10.56 -19.50 -7.12
CA ARG A 320 -9.22 -18.92 -7.34
C ARG A 320 -8.79 -17.98 -6.20
N PHE A 321 -9.73 -17.27 -5.60
CA PHE A 321 -9.52 -16.27 -4.56
C PHE A 321 -10.44 -16.57 -3.36
N PRO A 322 -10.10 -17.59 -2.54
CA PRO A 322 -10.93 -17.99 -1.40
C PRO A 322 -11.01 -16.91 -0.32
N GLU A 323 -9.94 -16.12 -0.19
CA GLU A 323 -9.86 -14.92 0.66
C GLU A 323 -9.25 -13.76 -0.17
N PRO A 324 -9.62 -12.50 0.12
CA PRO A 324 -9.07 -11.34 -0.56
C PRO A 324 -7.57 -11.22 -0.29
N VAL A 325 -6.82 -10.99 -1.37
CA VAL A 325 -5.43 -10.58 -1.34
C VAL A 325 -5.37 -9.09 -1.65
N PHE A 326 -4.61 -8.37 -0.83
CA PHE A 326 -4.45 -6.93 -0.96
C PHE A 326 -3.10 -6.61 -1.59
N PHE A 327 -3.10 -5.63 -2.48
CA PHE A 327 -1.97 -5.23 -3.28
C PHE A 327 -1.64 -3.76 -3.04
N GLU A 328 -0.36 -3.45 -2.88
CA GLU A 328 0.19 -2.11 -3.09
C GLU A 328 1.10 -2.17 -4.32
N LEU A 329 0.92 -1.26 -5.27
CA LEU A 329 1.62 -1.27 -6.56
C LEU A 329 2.74 -0.23 -6.59
N PHE A 330 3.89 -0.61 -7.12
CA PHE A 330 5.09 0.21 -7.21
C PHE A 330 5.73 0.14 -8.60
N LEU A 331 6.32 1.25 -9.03
CA LEU A 331 7.27 1.31 -10.14
C LEU A 331 8.68 1.11 -9.60
N LEU A 332 9.40 0.11 -10.10
CA LEU A 332 10.83 -0.06 -9.83
C LEU A 332 11.63 0.74 -10.87
N PHE A 333 12.57 1.55 -10.38
CA PHE A 333 13.47 2.34 -11.22
C PHE A 333 14.85 2.48 -10.57
N ASN A 334 15.84 2.91 -11.36
CA ASN A 334 17.14 3.29 -10.83
C ASN A 334 17.20 4.82 -10.78
N ASP A 335 17.67 5.38 -9.68
CA ASP A 335 17.93 6.81 -9.60
C ASP A 335 19.20 7.22 -10.37
N SER A 336 19.55 8.52 -10.30
CA SER A 336 20.73 9.09 -10.96
C SER A 336 22.05 8.47 -10.50
N GLU A 337 22.09 7.86 -9.32
CA GLU A 337 23.26 7.20 -8.73
C GLU A 337 23.28 5.69 -9.03
N GLY A 338 22.27 5.17 -9.73
CA GLY A 338 22.13 3.75 -10.06
C GLY A 338 21.53 2.92 -8.93
N VAL A 339 21.03 3.54 -7.86
CA VAL A 339 20.40 2.85 -6.74
C VAL A 339 18.96 2.47 -7.11
N GLN A 340 18.61 1.20 -6.87
CA GLN A 340 17.25 0.71 -7.08
C GLN A 340 16.29 1.32 -6.06
N LYS A 341 15.26 1.99 -6.56
CA LYS A 341 14.17 2.59 -5.78
C LYS A 341 12.83 2.14 -6.30
N VAL A 342 11.85 2.13 -5.40
CA VAL A 342 10.45 1.90 -5.73
C VAL A 342 9.66 3.18 -5.50
N TRP A 343 8.92 3.59 -6.51
CA TRP A 343 7.96 4.67 -6.39
C TRP A 343 6.54 4.08 -6.28
N PRO A 344 5.78 4.42 -5.23
CA PRO A 344 4.41 3.95 -5.12
C PRO A 344 3.49 4.51 -6.21
N ILE A 345 2.72 3.64 -6.88
CA ILE A 345 1.73 4.04 -7.86
C ILE A 345 0.40 4.35 -7.16
N PRO A 346 -0.14 5.57 -7.29
CA PRO A 346 -1.44 5.95 -6.74
C PRO A 346 -2.59 5.08 -7.25
N VAL A 347 -3.53 4.73 -6.37
CA VAL A 347 -4.74 3.97 -6.73
C VAL A 347 -6.00 4.81 -6.58
N ARG A 348 -6.80 4.89 -7.63
CA ARG A 348 -8.08 5.59 -7.68
C ARG A 348 -9.22 4.58 -7.70
N ASN A 349 -10.14 4.68 -6.74
CA ASN A 349 -11.34 3.84 -6.69
C ASN A 349 -12.55 4.61 -7.25
N LEU A 350 -13.05 4.22 -8.42
CA LEU A 350 -14.15 4.91 -9.10
C LEU A 350 -15.49 4.82 -8.35
N ASN A 351 -15.64 3.86 -7.44
CA ASN A 351 -16.84 3.73 -6.61
C ASN A 351 -16.96 4.89 -5.59
N LEU A 352 -15.84 5.48 -5.18
CA LEU A 352 -15.81 6.57 -4.21
C LEU A 352 -16.01 7.94 -4.87
N ASP A 353 -15.59 8.09 -6.12
CA ASP A 353 -15.72 9.34 -6.89
C ASP A 353 -17.19 9.72 -7.15
N ARG A 354 -18.09 8.73 -7.27
CA ARG A 354 -19.53 8.98 -7.52
C ARG A 354 -20.24 9.70 -6.37
N ASN A 355 -19.66 9.69 -5.17
CA ASN A 355 -20.28 10.24 -3.96
C ASN A 355 -19.72 11.63 -3.56
N ASP A 356 -19.00 12.31 -4.45
CA ASP A 356 -18.35 13.61 -4.19
C ASP A 356 -17.32 13.57 -3.04
N ILE A 357 -16.93 12.35 -2.64
CA ILE A 357 -15.98 12.13 -1.58
C ILE A 357 -14.60 12.32 -2.18
N ARG A 358 -14.00 13.42 -1.75
CA ARG A 358 -12.59 13.71 -1.40
C ARG A 358 -11.69 12.52 -0.98
N ALA A 359 -11.93 11.31 -1.46
CA ALA A 359 -11.09 10.15 -1.22
C ALA A 359 -9.80 10.40 -2.00
N GLY A 360 -8.71 10.65 -1.27
CA GLY A 360 -7.38 10.77 -1.86
C GLY A 360 -7.00 9.48 -2.60
N ALA A 361 -5.86 9.50 -3.30
CA ALA A 361 -5.38 8.28 -3.93
C ALA A 361 -4.97 7.25 -2.88
N LEU A 362 -5.62 6.09 -2.90
CA LEU A 362 -5.38 4.96 -2.03
C LEU A 362 -4.02 4.32 -2.32
N ARG A 363 -3.43 3.71 -1.29
CA ARG A 363 -2.23 2.87 -1.44
C ARG A 363 -2.53 1.45 -1.88
N ARG A 364 -3.66 0.93 -1.39
CA ARG A 364 -3.98 -0.50 -1.41
C ARG A 364 -5.29 -0.77 -2.14
N PHE A 365 -5.34 -1.90 -2.84
CA PHE A 365 -6.53 -2.40 -3.55
C PHE A 365 -6.59 -3.93 -3.48
N PHE A 366 -7.69 -4.51 -3.94
CA PHE A 366 -7.85 -5.97 -4.07
C PHE A 366 -8.58 -6.27 -5.39
N LEU A 367 -8.63 -7.54 -5.79
CA LEU A 367 -9.33 -7.94 -7.02
C LEU A 367 -10.65 -8.66 -6.76
N VAL A 368 -10.73 -9.47 -5.71
CA VAL A 368 -11.92 -10.25 -5.37
C VAL A 368 -12.04 -10.31 -3.84
N ASP A 369 -13.25 -10.10 -3.33
CA ASP A 369 -13.62 -10.23 -1.93
C ASP A 369 -14.93 -11.02 -1.80
N GLY A 370 -14.81 -12.18 -1.17
CA GLY A 370 -15.93 -13.00 -0.74
C GLY A 370 -16.03 -13.15 0.78
N LEU A 371 -15.29 -12.38 1.58
CA LEU A 371 -15.38 -12.37 3.04
C LEU A 371 -16.44 -11.40 3.53
N THR A 372 -16.49 -10.19 2.98
CA THR A 372 -17.46 -9.16 3.42
C THR A 372 -18.90 -9.64 3.27
N GLY A 373 -19.21 -10.45 2.25
CA GLY A 373 -20.56 -10.98 2.05
C GLY A 373 -20.96 -12.14 2.95
N ARG A 374 -20.08 -12.69 3.81
CA ARG A 374 -20.41 -13.84 4.66
C ARG A 374 -21.14 -13.42 5.94
N ARG A 375 -22.18 -14.16 6.28
CA ARG A 375 -23.02 -13.95 7.47
C ARG A 375 -23.02 -15.19 8.35
N ASP A 376 -23.18 -14.97 9.65
CA ASP A 376 -23.21 -15.96 10.74
C ASP A 376 -21.94 -16.80 10.93
N SER A 377 -21.34 -17.32 9.85
CA SER A 377 -20.13 -18.12 9.87
C SER A 377 -19.27 -17.86 8.63
N LEU A 378 -17.95 -17.82 8.83
CA LEU A 378 -16.97 -17.70 7.75
C LEU A 378 -16.95 -18.94 6.83
N SER A 379 -17.53 -20.07 7.26
CA SER A 379 -17.63 -21.28 6.41
C SER A 379 -18.81 -21.21 5.43
N ASN A 380 -19.80 -20.36 5.70
CA ASN A 380 -20.98 -20.22 4.85
C ASN A 380 -20.61 -19.53 3.53
N PRO A 381 -21.27 -19.88 2.40
CA PRO A 381 -21.08 -19.16 1.15
C PRO A 381 -21.45 -17.68 1.32
N PRO A 382 -20.75 -16.75 0.65
CA PRO A 382 -21.06 -15.33 0.75
C PRO A 382 -22.41 -15.01 0.11
N SER A 383 -23.18 -14.13 0.74
CA SER A 383 -24.41 -13.55 0.20
C SER A 383 -24.15 -12.59 -0.96
N SER A 384 -22.93 -12.06 -1.05
CA SER A 384 -22.48 -11.22 -2.15
C SER A 384 -20.97 -11.28 -2.31
N VAL A 385 -20.50 -11.11 -3.54
CA VAL A 385 -19.08 -11.06 -3.88
C VAL A 385 -18.78 -9.71 -4.50
N THR A 386 -17.75 -9.04 -3.98
CA THR A 386 -17.22 -7.81 -4.54
C THR A 386 -16.02 -8.15 -5.40
N TYR A 387 -15.95 -7.64 -6.62
CA TYR A 387 -14.83 -7.91 -7.53
C TYR A 387 -14.49 -6.67 -8.36
N ALA A 388 -13.23 -6.57 -8.78
CA ALA A 388 -12.74 -5.54 -9.67
C ALA A 388 -13.26 -5.82 -11.09
N THR A 389 -14.25 -5.05 -11.53
CA THR A 389 -14.86 -5.19 -12.85
C THR A 389 -14.06 -4.48 -13.93
N ASP A 390 -13.38 -3.38 -13.60
CA ASP A 390 -12.54 -2.63 -14.53
C ASP A 390 -11.27 -2.19 -13.80
N VAL A 391 -10.11 -2.58 -14.32
CA VAL A 391 -8.79 -2.21 -13.81
C VAL A 391 -8.01 -1.54 -14.94
N VAL A 392 -7.66 -0.27 -14.76
CA VAL A 392 -6.96 0.53 -15.78
C VAL A 392 -5.63 1.02 -15.23
N LEU A 393 -4.53 0.51 -15.76
CA LEU A 393 -3.21 1.09 -15.57
C LEU A 393 -3.03 2.22 -16.59
N ARG A 394 -3.10 3.46 -16.12
CA ARG A 394 -2.91 4.65 -16.94
C ARG A 394 -1.47 5.14 -16.83
N THR A 395 -0.85 5.40 -17.97
CA THR A 395 0.42 6.09 -18.10
C THR A 395 0.17 7.47 -18.71
N TYR A 396 0.50 8.51 -17.96
CA TYR A 396 0.46 9.89 -18.43
C TYR A 396 1.84 10.33 -18.89
N LEU A 397 1.91 10.85 -20.11
CA LEU A 397 3.13 11.39 -20.70
C LEU A 397 3.10 12.92 -20.54
N PRO A 398 3.81 13.48 -19.54
CA PRO A 398 3.79 14.91 -19.32
C PRO A 398 4.53 15.64 -20.45
N THR A 399 3.92 16.72 -20.95
CA THR A 399 4.53 17.62 -21.96
C THR A 399 5.22 18.83 -21.31
N ARG A 400 5.09 19.00 -19.99
CA ARG A 400 5.70 20.06 -19.17
C ARG A 400 5.99 19.54 -17.75
N SER A 401 7.01 20.09 -17.10
CA SER A 401 7.31 19.87 -15.68
C SER A 401 7.18 21.19 -14.90
N PRO A 402 6.62 21.19 -13.67
CA PRO A 402 5.95 20.08 -12.97
C PRO A 402 4.49 19.89 -13.43
N THR A 403 4.01 18.64 -13.43
CA THR A 403 2.61 18.28 -13.73
C THR A 403 1.83 17.99 -12.44
N ARG A 404 0.53 18.27 -12.45
CA ARG A 404 -0.41 17.88 -11.39
C ARG A 404 -0.72 16.39 -11.44
N GLU A 405 -0.73 15.82 -12.65
CA GLU A 405 -1.09 14.43 -12.91
C GLU A 405 0.12 13.51 -12.70
N PRO A 406 -0.04 12.38 -11.99
CA PRO A 406 1.03 11.40 -11.80
C PRO A 406 1.35 10.65 -13.11
N PRO A 407 2.62 10.27 -13.33
CA PRO A 407 3.04 9.56 -14.54
C PRO A 407 2.41 8.17 -14.66
N PHE A 408 2.11 7.51 -13.54
CA PHE A 408 1.29 6.31 -13.50
C PHE A 408 0.15 6.48 -12.50
N LEU A 409 -1.02 5.95 -12.86
CA LEU A 409 -2.20 5.90 -12.00
C LEU A 409 -2.91 4.57 -12.24
N LEU A 410 -3.16 3.81 -11.17
CA LEU A 410 -4.03 2.65 -11.25
C LEU A 410 -5.45 3.07 -10.92
N THR A 411 -6.39 2.79 -11.80
CA THR A 411 -7.82 3.00 -11.56
C THR A 411 -8.50 1.66 -11.40
N VAL A 412 -9.32 1.52 -10.35
CA VAL A 412 -10.08 0.29 -10.08
C VAL A 412 -11.54 0.66 -9.90
N GLN A 413 -12.41 -0.08 -10.58
CA GLN A 413 -13.84 -0.07 -10.36
C GLN A 413 -14.29 -1.42 -9.84
N TYR A 414 -15.11 -1.40 -8.79
CA TYR A 414 -15.68 -2.58 -8.17
C TYR A 414 -17.16 -2.73 -8.51
N ALA A 415 -17.60 -3.97 -8.65
CA ALA A 415 -18.99 -4.36 -8.72
C ALA A 415 -19.30 -5.38 -7.62
N GLN A 416 -20.55 -5.42 -7.17
CA GLN A 416 -21.02 -6.39 -6.18
C GLN A 416 -22.14 -7.22 -6.81
N ILE A 417 -22.07 -8.53 -6.65
CA ILE A 417 -23.05 -9.48 -7.20
C ILE A 417 -23.52 -10.44 -6.13
N GLN A 418 -24.82 -10.73 -6.11
CA GLN A 418 -25.44 -11.62 -5.12
C GLN A 418 -25.59 -13.05 -5.66
N ASP A 419 -25.80 -13.21 -6.97
CA ASP A 419 -25.89 -14.52 -7.59
C ASP A 419 -24.50 -15.10 -7.86
N LEU A 420 -24.12 -16.12 -7.10
CA LEU A 420 -22.83 -16.82 -7.23
C LEU A 420 -22.71 -17.67 -8.50
N ARG A 421 -23.82 -17.94 -9.20
CA ARG A 421 -23.84 -18.68 -10.46
C ARG A 421 -23.77 -17.77 -11.69
N ALA A 422 -23.90 -16.47 -11.49
CA ALA A 422 -23.84 -15.51 -12.56
C ALA A 422 -22.45 -15.42 -13.19
N GLU A 423 -22.42 -14.89 -14.41
CA GLU A 423 -21.18 -14.50 -15.09
C GLU A 423 -20.94 -13.01 -14.89
N ALA A 424 -19.72 -12.66 -14.50
CA ALA A 424 -19.24 -11.29 -14.40
C ALA A 424 -18.35 -10.96 -15.57
N GLN A 425 -18.57 -9.79 -16.17
CA GLN A 425 -17.64 -9.21 -17.13
C GLN A 425 -16.55 -8.46 -16.37
N VAL A 426 -15.29 -8.77 -16.69
CA VAL A 426 -14.12 -8.11 -16.13
C VAL A 426 -13.23 -7.61 -17.25
N THR A 427 -12.58 -6.46 -17.01
CA THR A 427 -11.70 -5.81 -17.97
C THR A 427 -10.41 -5.37 -17.29
N PHE A 428 -9.29 -5.61 -17.96
CA PHE A 428 -8.01 -4.99 -17.65
C PHE A 428 -7.54 -4.17 -18.85
N ALA A 429 -7.05 -2.95 -18.63
CA ALA A 429 -6.52 -2.11 -19.69
C ALA A 429 -5.24 -1.37 -19.28
N ALA A 430 -4.32 -1.22 -20.23
CA ALA A 430 -3.19 -0.31 -20.13
C ALA A 430 -3.41 0.84 -21.12
N ARG A 431 -3.49 2.08 -20.63
CA ARG A 431 -3.83 3.27 -21.44
C ARG A 431 -2.73 4.32 -21.37
N TYR A 432 -2.47 4.97 -22.50
CA TYR A 432 -1.52 6.06 -22.62
C TYR A 432 -2.25 7.36 -22.94
N GLU A 433 -1.98 8.38 -22.13
CA GLU A 433 -2.59 9.70 -22.30
C GLU A 433 -1.50 10.77 -22.38
N MET A 434 -1.74 11.78 -23.21
CA MET A 434 -0.87 12.95 -23.37
C MET A 434 -1.75 14.16 -23.63
N SER A 435 -1.43 15.30 -23.00
CA SER A 435 -2.13 16.56 -23.27
C SER A 435 -1.62 17.19 -24.56
N TYR A 436 -2.40 17.07 -25.64
CA TYR A 436 -2.05 17.59 -26.98
C TYR A 436 -2.34 19.08 -27.19
N SER A 437 -3.00 19.76 -26.24
CA SER A 437 -3.51 21.13 -26.43
C SER A 437 -2.41 22.14 -26.77
N VAL A 438 -1.23 21.99 -26.16
CA VAL A 438 -0.06 22.85 -26.40
C VAL A 438 0.55 22.55 -27.76
N HIS A 439 0.79 21.28 -28.09
CA HIS A 439 1.37 20.89 -29.38
C HIS A 439 0.47 21.28 -30.55
N LYS A 440 -0.84 21.15 -30.38
CA LYS A 440 -1.81 21.63 -31.38
C LYS A 440 -1.67 23.14 -31.58
N ARG A 441 -1.68 23.93 -30.51
CA ARG A 441 -1.49 25.38 -30.59
C ARG A 441 -0.17 25.77 -31.26
N ASP A 442 0.92 25.12 -30.89
CA ASP A 442 2.25 25.42 -31.44
C ASP A 442 2.33 25.02 -32.93
N THR A 443 1.68 23.91 -33.31
CA THR A 443 1.52 23.49 -34.72
C THR A 443 0.65 24.48 -35.49
N ASP A 444 -0.45 24.95 -34.93
CA ASP A 444 -1.35 25.93 -35.55
C ASP A 444 -0.62 27.26 -35.80
N ILE A 445 0.20 27.72 -34.83
CA ILE A 445 1.05 28.91 -34.99
C ILE A 445 2.09 28.69 -36.09
N ALA A 446 2.78 27.54 -36.08
CA ALA A 446 3.78 27.22 -37.10
C ALA A 446 3.18 27.17 -38.51
N LEU A 447 2.02 26.53 -38.68
CA LEU A 447 1.29 26.50 -39.95
C LEU A 447 0.86 27.89 -40.41
N GLY A 448 0.40 28.75 -39.48
CA GLY A 448 0.06 30.14 -39.79
C GLY A 448 1.25 30.96 -40.28
N VAL A 449 2.39 30.86 -39.59
CA VAL A 449 3.62 31.60 -39.94
C VAL A 449 4.23 31.07 -41.24
N LEU A 450 4.42 29.75 -41.36
CA LEU A 450 5.00 29.13 -42.54
C LEU A 450 4.11 29.29 -43.77
N GLY A 451 2.78 29.17 -43.60
CA GLY A 451 1.81 29.41 -44.67
C GLY A 451 1.87 30.85 -45.17
N SER A 452 1.90 31.83 -44.27
CA SER A 452 2.02 33.24 -44.66
C SER A 452 3.33 33.53 -45.39
N LEU A 453 4.44 33.00 -44.87
CA LEU A 453 5.76 33.17 -45.50
C LEU A 453 5.81 32.53 -46.90
N ALA A 454 5.20 31.35 -47.08
CA ALA A 454 5.10 30.69 -48.38
C ALA A 454 4.32 31.54 -49.39
N VAL A 455 3.21 32.18 -48.98
CA VAL A 455 2.47 33.10 -49.84
C VAL A 455 3.32 34.31 -50.23
N PHE A 456 4.04 34.93 -49.29
CA PHE A 456 4.93 36.05 -49.59
C PHE A 456 6.04 35.67 -50.57
N ILE A 457 6.69 34.51 -50.38
CA ILE A 457 7.73 34.01 -51.29
C ILE A 457 7.13 33.75 -52.68
N ALA A 458 5.97 33.10 -52.76
CA ALA A 458 5.30 32.85 -54.03
C ALA A 458 4.94 34.15 -54.77
N MET A 459 4.46 35.18 -54.06
CA MET A 459 4.20 36.50 -54.66
C MET A 459 5.48 37.15 -55.18
N LEU A 460 6.59 37.08 -54.42
CA LEU A 460 7.88 37.63 -54.84
C LEU A 460 8.43 36.91 -56.07
N GLU A 461 8.37 35.58 -56.11
CA GLU A 461 8.80 34.79 -57.27
C GLU A 461 7.92 35.06 -58.49
N THR A 462 6.60 35.11 -58.31
CA THR A 462 5.65 35.41 -59.40
C THR A 462 5.88 36.81 -59.96
N SER A 463 6.11 37.81 -59.09
CA SER A 463 6.45 39.17 -59.50
C SER A 463 7.78 39.23 -60.26
N SER A 464 8.80 38.52 -59.77
CA SER A 464 10.12 38.42 -60.43
C SER A 464 10.02 37.78 -61.81
N TRP A 465 9.30 36.66 -61.93
CA TRP A 465 9.05 35.99 -63.21
C TRP A 465 8.25 36.88 -64.17
N ARG A 466 7.21 37.56 -63.68
CA ARG A 466 6.40 38.48 -64.47
C ARG A 466 7.22 39.65 -65.01
N ARG A 467 8.12 40.24 -64.21
CA ARG A 467 9.08 41.27 -64.66
C ARG A 467 10.02 40.73 -65.74
N ARG A 468 10.55 39.52 -65.58
CA ARG A 468 11.44 38.89 -66.59
C ARG A 468 10.70 38.56 -67.90
N SER A 469 9.40 38.32 -67.83
CA SER A 469 8.57 37.96 -68.99
C SER A 469 8.01 39.17 -69.76
N GLY A 470 8.32 40.41 -69.33
CA GLY A 470 7.96 41.62 -70.07
C GLY A 470 6.46 41.96 -70.09
N LEU A 471 5.67 41.42 -69.15
CA LEU A 471 4.23 41.68 -69.05
C LEU A 471 3.97 43.05 -68.40
N GLU A 472 3.15 43.89 -69.04
CA GLU A 472 2.79 45.23 -68.54
C GLU A 472 2.04 45.19 -67.18
N PHE A 473 2.22 46.26 -66.41
CA PHE A 473 1.56 46.48 -65.12
C PHE A 473 0.14 46.99 -65.39
N ILE A 474 -0.87 46.33 -64.84
CA ILE A 474 -2.21 46.93 -64.78
C ILE A 474 -2.19 47.83 -63.55
N ASP A 475 -2.15 49.14 -63.77
CA ASP A 475 -2.33 50.14 -62.71
C ASP A 475 -3.79 50.08 -62.25
N VAL A 476 -4.00 49.81 -60.96
CA VAL A 476 -5.34 49.84 -60.37
C VAL A 476 -5.54 51.26 -59.84
N VAL A 477 -6.31 52.06 -60.60
CA VAL A 477 -6.88 53.34 -60.14
C VAL A 477 -7.97 53.09 -59.10
#